data_AF-A0A0F8WY01-F1
#
_entry.id   AF-A0A0F8WY01-F1
#
_cell.length_a   1.000
_cell.length_b   1.000
_cell.length_c   1.000
_cell.angle_alpha   90.00
_cell.angle_beta   90.00
_cell.angle_gamma   90.00
#
_symmetry.space_group_name_H-M   'P 1'
#
loop_
_entity.id
_entity.type
_entity.pdbx_description
1 polymer ?
#
loop_
_entity_poly.entity_id
_entity_poly.type
_entity_poly.pdbx_seq_one_letter_code
_entity_poly.pdbx_strand_id
1 'polypeptide(L)'
;MSDISKYIPKESLTVKQIFEEYKKAGDAEPTRGYLGASIIGHPCERYLWYCFRQCCSSDFSGRMYRLFETGDREEGRMAANLRSIGCEVHDHDDVGKQFEVSALGGHFSGHMDGCALGIPEAPKTWHVLEFKTHNAKSFKKLEKEGVQKSKPQHFSQMQI
;
A
#
# COMPACT_ATOMS: atom_id res chain seq x y z
N MET A 1 -29.33 -1.08 -36.65
CA MET A 1 -27.86 -1.11 -36.69
C MET A 1 -27.43 -2.56 -36.53
N SER A 2 -26.52 -3.06 -37.37
CA SER A 2 -26.01 -4.43 -37.26
C SER A 2 -25.16 -4.59 -35.99
N ASP A 3 -25.32 -5.68 -35.27
CA ASP A 3 -24.49 -5.99 -34.10
C ASP A 3 -23.04 -6.31 -34.53
N ILE A 4 -22.14 -5.36 -34.25
CA ILE A 4 -20.70 -5.47 -34.54
C ILE A 4 -19.89 -6.01 -33.36
N SER A 5 -20.52 -6.29 -32.22
CA SER A 5 -19.82 -6.73 -31.00
C SER A 5 -18.96 -7.98 -31.20
N LYS A 6 -19.37 -8.87 -32.11
CA LYS A 6 -18.62 -10.07 -32.49
C LYS A 6 -17.30 -9.82 -33.24
N TYR A 7 -17.09 -8.60 -33.77
CA TYR A 7 -15.88 -8.21 -34.50
C TYR A 7 -14.95 -7.31 -33.67
N ILE A 8 -15.41 -6.84 -32.51
CA ILE A 8 -14.59 -6.07 -31.60
C ILE A 8 -13.69 -7.06 -30.83
N PRO A 9 -12.36 -6.87 -30.81
CA PRO A 9 -11.48 -7.67 -29.98
C PRO A 9 -11.97 -7.69 -28.54
N LYS A 10 -12.13 -8.89 -27.97
CA LYS A 10 -12.56 -9.06 -26.58
C LYS A 10 -11.56 -8.48 -25.58
N GLU A 11 -10.31 -8.36 -25.99
CA GLU A 11 -9.22 -7.80 -25.20
C GLU A 11 -8.54 -6.68 -26.02
N SER A 12 -8.32 -5.54 -25.38
CA SER A 12 -7.57 -4.45 -25.97
C SER A 12 -6.08 -4.78 -25.93
N LEU A 13 -5.45 -4.90 -27.11
CA LEU A 13 -4.00 -5.10 -27.22
C LEU A 13 -3.23 -3.98 -26.51
N THR A 14 -3.73 -2.74 -26.53
CA THR A 14 -3.14 -1.61 -25.81
C THR A 14 -3.15 -1.83 -24.30
N VAL A 15 -4.29 -2.25 -23.72
CA VAL A 15 -4.39 -2.52 -22.28
C VAL A 15 -3.49 -3.68 -21.88
N LYS A 16 -3.44 -4.74 -22.71
CA LYS A 16 -2.59 -5.89 -22.49
C LYS A 16 -1.11 -5.50 -22.43
N GLN A 17 -0.62 -4.77 -23.44
CA GLN A 17 0.78 -4.33 -23.49
C GLN A 17 1.14 -3.41 -22.32
N ILE A 18 0.24 -2.51 -21.90
CA ILE A 18 0.44 -1.68 -20.71
C ILE A 18 0.66 -2.57 -19.47
N PHE A 19 -0.20 -3.57 -19.24
CA PHE A 19 -0.04 -4.46 -18.10
C PHE A 19 1.20 -5.36 -18.21
N GLU A 20 1.60 -5.78 -19.41
CA GLU A 20 2.85 -6.51 -19.60
C GLU A 20 4.07 -5.67 -19.18
N GLU A 21 4.09 -4.37 -19.51
CA GLU A 21 5.16 -3.46 -19.07
C GLU A 21 5.14 -3.23 -17.55
N TYR A 22 3.97 -3.05 -16.93
CA TYR A 22 3.89 -2.97 -15.45
C TYR A 22 4.39 -4.25 -14.79
N LYS A 23 4.06 -5.43 -15.33
CA LYS A 23 4.54 -6.70 -14.78
C LYS A 23 6.05 -6.81 -14.93
N LYS A 24 6.58 -6.52 -16.11
CA LYS A 24 8.02 -6.55 -16.36
C LYS A 24 8.80 -5.62 -15.43
N ALA A 25 8.30 -4.40 -15.20
CA ALA A 25 8.91 -3.45 -14.27
C ALA A 25 8.85 -3.96 -12.83
N GLY A 26 7.68 -4.42 -12.37
CA GLY A 26 7.49 -4.91 -11.01
C GLY A 26 8.23 -6.21 -10.69
N ASP A 27 8.34 -7.14 -11.65
CA ASP A 27 9.10 -8.38 -11.51
C ASP A 27 10.63 -8.12 -11.49
N ALA A 28 11.07 -6.97 -11.99
CA ALA A 28 12.48 -6.56 -11.97
C ALA A 28 12.88 -5.87 -10.65
N GLU A 29 11.93 -5.55 -9.76
CA GLU A 29 12.26 -5.00 -8.45
C GLU A 29 13.02 -6.01 -7.60
N PRO A 30 14.09 -5.58 -6.89
CA PRO A 30 14.83 -6.49 -6.03
C PRO A 30 13.94 -6.99 -4.90
N THR A 31 14.05 -8.28 -4.61
CA THR A 31 13.36 -8.89 -3.47
C THR A 31 13.76 -8.19 -2.18
N ARG A 32 12.77 -7.75 -1.39
CA ARG A 32 12.99 -7.14 -0.08
C ARG A 32 13.71 -8.14 0.83
N GLY A 33 14.84 -7.72 1.42
CA GLY A 33 15.68 -8.56 2.27
C GLY A 33 15.11 -8.84 3.67
N TYR A 34 13.87 -8.43 3.94
CA TYR A 34 13.27 -8.40 5.27
C TYR A 34 11.80 -8.81 5.23
N LEU A 35 11.27 -9.26 6.38
CA LEU A 35 9.83 -9.40 6.59
C LEU A 35 9.19 -8.02 6.72
N GLY A 36 8.30 -7.66 5.80
CA GLY A 36 7.64 -6.36 5.79
C GLY A 36 6.59 -6.21 6.91
N ALA A 37 6.58 -5.06 7.59
CA ALA A 37 5.54 -4.72 8.56
C ALA A 37 4.11 -4.82 7.97
N SER A 38 3.95 -4.51 6.69
CA SER A 38 2.66 -4.59 5.99
C SER A 38 2.07 -6.00 5.91
N ILE A 39 2.89 -7.04 6.08
CA ILE A 39 2.40 -8.43 6.06
C ILE A 39 2.23 -9.04 7.45
N ILE A 40 2.68 -8.37 8.53
CA ILE A 40 2.81 -8.98 9.86
C ILE A 40 1.50 -9.54 10.44
N GLY A 41 0.37 -8.95 10.09
CA GLY A 41 -0.96 -9.43 10.50
C GLY A 41 -1.52 -10.57 9.65
N HIS A 42 -0.71 -11.24 8.83
CA HIS A 42 -1.17 -12.39 8.04
C HIS A 42 -1.58 -13.54 8.98
N PRO A 43 -2.76 -14.18 8.79
CA PRO A 43 -3.29 -15.16 9.74
C PRO A 43 -2.52 -16.49 9.77
N CYS A 44 -1.67 -16.74 8.78
CA CYS A 44 -0.85 -17.96 8.72
C CYS A 44 0.58 -17.65 9.17
N GLU A 45 0.94 -18.09 10.38
CA GLU A 45 2.29 -17.94 10.93
C GLU A 45 3.36 -18.64 10.09
N ARG A 46 3.04 -19.79 9.49
CA ARG A 46 3.97 -20.51 8.59
C ARG A 46 4.31 -19.67 7.35
N TYR A 47 3.34 -18.92 6.83
CA TYR A 47 3.60 -18.00 5.72
C TYR A 47 4.56 -16.89 6.15
N LEU A 48 4.33 -16.27 7.31
CA LEU A 48 5.25 -15.27 7.87
C LEU A 48 6.65 -15.84 8.08
N TRP A 49 6.77 -17.06 8.60
CA TRP A 49 8.04 -17.74 8.75
C TRP A 49 8.78 -17.94 7.43
N TYR A 50 8.08 -18.37 6.37
CA TYR A 50 8.69 -18.51 5.05
C TYR A 50 9.09 -17.18 4.42
N CYS A 51 8.28 -16.13 4.58
CA CYS A 51 8.64 -14.78 4.15
C CYS A 51 9.87 -14.26 4.89
N PHE A 52 9.93 -14.45 6.21
CA PHE A 52 11.08 -14.08 7.04
C PHE A 52 12.37 -14.79 6.59
N ARG A 53 12.26 -16.04 6.14
CA ARG A 53 13.37 -16.83 5.58
C ARG A 53 13.61 -16.61 4.08
N GLN A 54 12.91 -15.65 3.47
CA GLN A 54 13.00 -15.33 2.04
C GLN A 54 12.71 -16.53 1.13
N CYS A 55 11.86 -17.45 1.58
CA CYS A 55 11.44 -18.63 0.83
C CYS A 55 10.19 -18.39 -0.03
N CYS A 56 9.62 -17.18 0.04
CA CYS A 56 8.46 -16.78 -0.76
C CYS A 56 8.84 -15.59 -1.65
N SER A 57 8.50 -15.69 -2.93
CA SER A 57 8.48 -14.56 -3.86
C SER A 57 7.04 -14.14 -4.11
N SER A 58 6.77 -12.84 -4.14
CA SER A 58 5.49 -12.34 -4.62
C SER A 58 5.41 -12.48 -6.14
N ASP A 59 4.25 -12.85 -6.66
CA ASP A 59 3.95 -12.80 -8.09
C ASP A 59 2.67 -11.99 -8.28
N PHE A 60 2.79 -10.83 -8.92
CA PHE A 60 1.67 -9.95 -9.16
C PHE A 60 1.42 -9.81 -10.67
N SER A 61 0.14 -9.64 -11.02
CA SER A 61 -0.22 -9.23 -12.37
C SER A 61 0.15 -7.76 -12.62
N GLY A 62 0.39 -7.37 -13.87
CA GLY A 62 0.64 -5.98 -14.23
C GLY A 62 -0.48 -5.02 -13.80
N ARG A 63 -1.73 -5.49 -13.78
CA ARG A 63 -2.86 -4.74 -13.23
C ARG A 63 -2.69 -4.45 -11.74
N MET A 64 -2.14 -5.39 -10.97
CA MET A 64 -1.87 -5.21 -9.54
C MET A 64 -0.70 -4.26 -9.32
N TYR A 65 0.39 -4.38 -10.09
CA TYR A 65 1.50 -3.41 -10.04
C TYR A 65 1.03 -1.97 -10.33
N ARG A 66 0.18 -1.78 -11.36
CA ARG A 66 -0.44 -0.48 -11.62
C ARG A 66 -1.34 0.01 -10.47
N LEU A 67 -2.01 -0.92 -9.76
CA LEU A 67 -2.80 -0.57 -8.60
C LEU A 67 -1.93 -0.10 -7.43
N PHE A 68 -0.74 -0.67 -7.26
CA PHE A 68 0.26 -0.19 -6.29
C PHE A 68 0.74 1.21 -6.66
N GLU A 69 1.10 1.46 -7.93
CA GLU A 69 1.45 2.82 -8.40
C GLU A 69 0.32 3.84 -8.13
N THR A 70 -0.94 3.41 -8.24
CA THR A 70 -2.08 4.26 -7.88
C THR A 70 -2.06 4.61 -6.39
N GLY A 71 -1.67 3.68 -5.51
CA GLY A 71 -1.44 3.95 -4.09
C GLY A 71 -0.35 4.99 -3.87
N ASP A 72 0.83 4.76 -4.44
CA ASP A 72 2.00 5.63 -4.28
C ASP A 72 1.69 7.09 -4.70
N ARG A 73 0.96 7.26 -5.81
CA ARG A 73 0.55 8.58 -6.29
C ARG A 73 -0.47 9.27 -5.38
N GLU A 74 -1.29 8.50 -4.69
CA GLU A 74 -2.36 9.00 -3.83
C GLU A 74 -1.85 9.40 -2.45
N GLU A 75 -0.81 8.76 -1.93
CA GLU A 75 -0.15 9.11 -0.65
C GLU A 75 0.27 10.59 -0.62
N GLY A 76 0.99 11.05 -1.64
CA GLY A 76 1.41 12.45 -1.74
C GLY A 76 0.22 13.43 -1.80
N ARG A 77 -0.88 13.04 -2.45
CA ARG A 77 -2.11 13.85 -2.48
C ARG A 77 -2.76 13.92 -1.09
N MET A 78 -2.83 12.81 -0.36
CA MET A 78 -3.42 12.78 0.98
C MET A 78 -2.59 13.60 1.98
N ALA A 79 -1.26 13.51 1.92
CA ALA A 79 -0.37 14.35 2.73
C ALA A 79 -0.55 15.85 2.39
N ALA A 80 -0.64 16.20 1.10
CA ALA A 80 -0.90 17.58 0.68
C ALA A 80 -2.26 18.11 1.15
N ASN A 81 -3.30 17.26 1.20
CA ASN A 81 -4.61 17.63 1.72
C ASN A 81 -4.58 17.93 3.22
N LEU A 82 -3.82 17.16 4.01
CA LEU A 82 -3.64 17.44 5.45
C LEU A 82 -2.88 18.75 5.66
N ARG A 83 -1.82 19.00 4.87
CA ARG A 83 -1.08 20.27 4.91
C ARG A 83 -1.97 21.46 4.53
N SER A 84 -2.85 21.31 3.55
CA SER A 84 -3.70 22.42 3.07
C SER A 84 -4.75 22.87 4.09
N ILE A 85 -5.12 22.00 5.04
CA ILE A 85 -5.99 22.35 6.18
C ILE A 85 -5.21 22.82 7.42
N GLY A 86 -3.88 22.97 7.32
CA GLY A 86 -3.02 23.48 8.38
C GLY A 86 -2.44 22.42 9.31
N CYS A 87 -2.56 21.13 9.00
CA CYS A 87 -1.84 20.10 9.77
C CYS A 87 -0.34 20.17 9.47
N GLU A 88 0.47 19.96 10.51
CA GLU A 88 1.89 19.70 10.37
C GLU A 88 2.05 18.24 9.94
N VAL A 89 2.71 17.97 8.81
CA VAL A 89 2.85 16.63 8.24
C VAL A 89 4.30 16.37 7.86
N HIS A 90 4.86 15.30 8.43
CA HIS A 90 6.17 14.75 8.10
C HIS A 90 5.95 13.40 7.41
N ASP A 91 6.22 13.31 6.12
CA ASP A 91 6.12 12.09 5.31
C ASP A 91 7.50 11.57 4.84
N HIS A 92 8.55 12.36 5.09
CA HIS A 92 9.94 12.02 4.77
C HIS A 92 10.88 12.55 5.86
N ASP A 93 12.04 11.91 6.01
CA ASP A 93 13.16 12.34 6.85
C ASP A 93 13.96 13.50 6.22
N ASP A 94 14.97 13.99 6.93
CA ASP A 94 15.83 15.10 6.50
C ASP A 94 16.57 14.83 5.17
N VAL A 95 16.66 13.57 4.74
CA VAL A 95 17.34 13.12 3.52
C VAL A 95 16.32 12.78 2.42
N GLY A 96 15.02 12.99 2.67
CA GLY A 96 13.95 12.75 1.71
C GLY A 96 13.54 11.29 1.58
N LYS A 97 13.81 10.44 2.59
CA LYS A 97 13.35 9.05 2.63
C LYS A 97 12.15 8.89 3.54
N GLN A 98 11.25 7.94 3.25
CA GLN A 98 10.19 7.57 4.19
C GLN A 98 10.79 7.06 5.51
N PHE A 99 10.08 7.29 6.61
CA PHE A 99 10.50 6.82 7.93
C PHE A 99 10.53 5.29 7.98
N GLU A 100 11.70 4.72 8.26
CA GLU A 100 11.88 3.28 8.40
C GLU A 100 11.90 2.87 9.88
N VAL A 101 11.15 1.81 10.20
CA VAL A 101 11.38 0.98 11.39
C VAL A 101 12.14 -0.27 10.98
N SER A 102 13.19 -0.62 11.72
CA SER A 102 13.97 -1.84 11.50
C SER A 102 14.24 -2.56 12.82
N ALA A 103 14.06 -3.88 12.84
CA ALA A 103 14.26 -4.73 14.00
C ALA A 103 14.95 -6.05 13.62
N LEU A 104 15.36 -6.80 14.64
CA LEU A 104 15.97 -8.14 14.49
C LEU A 104 17.19 -8.12 13.56
N GLY A 105 18.04 -7.10 13.67
CA GLY A 105 19.23 -6.95 12.82
C GLY A 105 18.92 -6.72 11.33
N GLY A 106 17.77 -6.14 11.01
CA GLY A 106 17.34 -5.87 9.64
C GLY A 106 16.47 -6.96 9.02
N HIS A 107 16.13 -8.01 9.77
CA HIS A 107 15.25 -9.08 9.27
C HIS A 107 13.76 -8.72 9.30
N PHE A 108 13.39 -7.62 9.96
CA PHE A 108 12.04 -7.07 9.94
C PHE A 108 12.13 -5.56 9.74
N SER A 109 11.42 -5.03 8.74
CA SER A 109 11.36 -3.59 8.49
C SER A 109 9.98 -3.14 8.00
N GLY A 110 9.67 -1.87 8.25
CA GLY A 110 8.45 -1.20 7.81
C GLY A 110 8.75 0.24 7.40
N HIS A 111 7.93 0.80 6.52
CA HIS A 111 8.03 2.19 6.10
C HIS A 111 6.69 2.84 6.42
N MET A 112 6.73 3.99 7.09
CA MET A 112 5.56 4.74 7.49
C MET A 112 5.27 5.84 6.47
N ASP A 113 4.01 5.98 6.07
CA ASP A 113 3.60 7.00 5.08
C ASP A 113 3.78 8.43 5.63
N GLY A 114 3.68 8.59 6.96
CA GLY A 114 4.08 9.81 7.66
C GLY A 114 3.55 9.91 9.08
N CYS A 115 3.73 11.06 9.70
CA CYS A 115 3.08 11.45 10.93
C CYS A 115 2.54 12.88 10.84
N ALA A 116 1.49 13.17 11.61
CA ALA A 116 0.88 14.50 11.63
C ALA A 116 0.52 14.99 13.03
N LEU A 117 0.58 16.32 13.19
CA LEU A 117 0.10 17.08 14.33
C LEU A 117 -0.92 18.12 13.83
N GLY A 118 -1.87 18.51 14.69
CA GLY A 118 -2.90 19.48 14.31
C GLY A 118 -4.09 18.89 13.55
N ILE A 119 -4.31 17.57 13.64
CA ILE A 119 -5.55 16.94 13.13
C ILE A 119 -6.75 17.52 13.91
N PRO A 120 -7.82 18.03 13.24
CA PRO A 120 -8.91 18.73 13.91
C PRO A 120 -9.57 17.97 15.07
N GLU A 121 -9.67 16.65 14.95
CA GLU A 121 -10.26 15.77 15.96
C GLU A 121 -9.37 15.59 17.21
N ALA A 122 -8.06 15.84 17.10
CA ALA A 122 -7.09 15.68 18.17
C ALA A 122 -5.84 16.57 17.95
N PRO A 123 -5.98 17.90 18.02
CA PRO A 123 -4.99 18.84 17.48
C PRO A 123 -3.64 18.85 18.21
N LYS A 124 -3.57 18.32 19.43
CA LYS A 124 -2.36 18.28 20.27
C LYS A 124 -1.66 16.91 20.27
N THR A 125 -2.21 15.94 19.55
CA THR A 125 -1.72 14.56 19.55
C THR A 125 -1.01 14.28 18.24
N TRP A 126 0.15 13.63 18.31
CA TRP A 126 0.80 13.08 17.14
C TRP A 126 0.06 11.84 16.66
N HIS A 127 -0.20 11.78 15.36
CA HIS A 127 -0.83 10.65 14.69
C HIS A 127 0.11 10.03 13.68
N VAL A 128 0.16 8.69 13.68
CA VAL A 128 0.71 7.92 12.56
C VAL A 128 -0.25 8.06 11.37
N LEU A 129 0.29 8.32 10.20
CA LEU A 129 -0.41 8.31 8.93
C LEU A 129 -0.14 6.99 8.22
N GLU A 130 -1.22 6.31 7.85
CA GLU A 130 -1.21 5.10 7.02
C GLU A 130 -2.34 5.25 6.00
N PHE A 131 -1.99 5.50 4.75
CA PHE A 131 -2.89 5.75 3.65
C PHE A 131 -3.15 4.48 2.85
N LYS A 132 -4.42 4.24 2.52
CA LYS A 132 -4.85 3.11 1.69
C LYS A 132 -5.90 3.55 0.70
N THR A 133 -5.67 3.24 -0.58
CA THR A 133 -6.70 3.37 -1.61
C THR A 133 -7.66 2.18 -1.52
N HIS A 134 -8.94 2.44 -1.74
CA HIS A 134 -9.97 1.41 -1.66
C HIS A 134 -10.91 1.50 -2.87
N ASN A 135 -11.37 0.33 -3.34
CA ASN A 135 -12.57 0.29 -4.15
C ASN A 135 -13.81 0.56 -3.27
N ALA A 136 -14.92 0.97 -3.90
CA ALA A 136 -16.13 1.38 -3.19
C ALA A 136 -16.69 0.30 -2.23
N LYS A 137 -16.61 -0.99 -2.60
CA LYS A 137 -17.08 -2.08 -1.73
C LYS A 137 -16.21 -2.23 -0.47
N SER A 138 -14.88 -2.20 -0.65
CA SER A 138 -13.93 -2.29 0.46
C SER A 138 -14.04 -1.09 1.38
N PHE A 139 -14.24 0.11 0.83
CA PHE A 139 -14.36 1.35 1.60
C PHE A 139 -15.64 1.36 2.46
N LYS A 140 -16.79 0.99 1.88
CA LYS A 140 -18.06 0.87 2.63
C LYS A 140 -17.95 -0.09 3.82
N LYS A 141 -17.19 -1.18 3.67
CA LYS A 141 -16.94 -2.12 4.77
C LYS A 141 -16.08 -1.47 5.85
N LEU A 142 -15.03 -0.73 5.46
CA LEU A 142 -14.17 0.01 6.38
C LEU A 142 -14.95 1.04 7.20
N GLU A 143 -15.80 1.84 6.55
CA GLU A 143 -16.65 2.84 7.24
C GLU A 143 -17.58 2.19 8.27
N LYS A 144 -18.16 1.02 7.93
CA LYS A 144 -19.11 0.33 8.81
C LYS A 144 -18.45 -0.37 10.00
N GLU A 145 -17.30 -1.00 9.79
CA GLU A 145 -16.73 -1.96 10.75
C GLU A 145 -15.44 -1.46 11.42
N GLY A 146 -14.84 -0.38 10.91
CA GLY A 146 -13.52 0.09 11.31
C GLY A 146 -12.38 -0.76 10.72
N VAL A 147 -11.15 -0.26 10.86
CA VAL A 147 -9.96 -0.89 10.26
C VAL A 147 -9.66 -2.27 10.86
N GLN A 148 -9.80 -2.43 12.17
CA GLN A 148 -9.46 -3.69 12.86
C GLN A 148 -10.27 -4.89 12.35
N LYS A 149 -11.58 -4.70 12.12
CA LYS A 149 -12.47 -5.77 11.63
C LYS A 149 -12.41 -5.92 10.11
N SER A 150 -12.40 -4.81 9.38
CA SER A 150 -12.47 -4.83 7.91
C SER A 150 -11.12 -5.18 7.25
N LYS A 151 -10.01 -4.81 7.90
CA LYS A 151 -8.61 -4.95 7.44
C LYS A 151 -7.67 -5.30 8.61
N PRO A 152 -7.80 -6.49 9.24
CA PRO A 152 -6.98 -6.88 10.39
C PRO A 152 -5.48 -6.74 10.15
N GLN A 153 -5.01 -7.07 8.94
CA GLN A 153 -3.60 -6.97 8.58
C GLN A 153 -3.08 -5.52 8.57
N HIS A 154 -3.87 -4.57 8.07
CA HIS A 154 -3.50 -3.15 8.11
C HIS A 154 -3.52 -2.64 9.56
N PHE A 155 -4.49 -3.08 10.36
CA PHE A 155 -4.51 -2.73 11.77
C PHE A 155 -3.25 -3.22 12.50
N SER A 156 -2.83 -4.47 12.26
CA SER A 156 -1.58 -5.01 12.81
C SER A 156 -0.35 -4.22 12.37
N GLN A 157 -0.28 -3.79 11.10
CA GLN A 157 0.81 -2.94 10.61
C GLN A 157 0.89 -1.62 11.39
N MET A 158 -0.24 -0.97 11.67
CA MET A 158 -0.29 0.28 12.42
C MET A 158 0.13 0.16 13.90
N GLN A 159 0.31 -1.06 14.42
CA GLN A 159 0.78 -1.29 15.79
C GLN A 159 2.31 -1.46 15.87
N ILE A 160 2.99 -1.49 14.73
CA ILE A 160 4.45 -1.58 14.61
C ILE A 160 5.03 -0.17 14.70
#